data_AF-A0A9C7UZ70-F1
#
_entry.id   AF-A0A9C7UZ70-F1
#
_cell.length_a   1.000
_cell.length_b   1.000
_cell.length_c   1.000
_cell.angle_alpha   90.00
_cell.angle_beta   90.00
_cell.angle_gamma   90.00
#
_symmetry.space_group_name_H-M   'P 1'
#
loop_
_entity.id
_entity.type
_entity.pdbx_description
1 polymer ?
#
loop_
_entity_poly.entity_id
_entity_poly.type
_entity_poly.pdbx_seq_one_letter_code
_entity_poly.pdbx_strand_id
1 'polypeptide(L)'
;MKYPDEVTLNGYLAKRKPMLIAISFDGETALISRLDDSFERHILLAHFGIKQTDIDKYFRIAVDEDTADWTFVCPSDYKGITDRKRRITAFYNDGINAISKVLADIGYYSDIRIPKRYRRHFETLGDDSTYLPY
;
A
#
# COMPACT_ATOMS: atom_id res chain seq x y z
N MET A 1 11.18 11.95 0.95
CA MET A 1 10.30 11.21 0.02
C MET A 1 10.90 11.21 -1.38
N LYS A 2 11.07 10.04 -2.00
CA LYS A 2 11.55 9.91 -3.39
C LYS A 2 10.36 9.72 -4.32
N TYR A 3 9.71 10.82 -4.70
CA TYR A 3 8.75 10.80 -5.80
C TYR A 3 9.50 10.66 -7.14
N PRO A 4 8.87 10.14 -8.21
CA PRO A 4 9.24 10.62 -9.55
C PRO A 4 9.12 12.15 -9.55
N ASP A 5 9.85 12.87 -10.41
CA ASP A 5 9.78 14.34 -10.43
C ASP A 5 8.32 14.84 -10.51
N GLU A 6 8.08 16.03 -9.95
CA GLU A 6 6.73 16.59 -9.79
C GLU A 6 5.96 16.68 -11.12
N VAL A 7 6.69 16.87 -12.23
CA VAL A 7 6.15 16.89 -13.60
C VAL A 7 5.58 15.52 -13.98
N THR A 8 6.30 14.45 -13.67
CA THR A 8 5.89 13.07 -13.92
C THR A 8 4.68 12.69 -13.07
N LEU A 9 4.67 13.04 -11.79
CA LEU A 9 3.53 12.78 -10.89
C LEU A 9 2.27 13.51 -11.36
N ASN A 10 2.38 14.81 -11.67
CA ASN A 10 1.27 15.59 -12.19
C ASN A 10 0.76 15.04 -13.52
N GLY A 11 1.65 14.55 -14.38
CA GLY A 11 1.27 13.87 -15.62
C GLY A 11 0.50 12.57 -15.40
N TYR A 12 0.76 11.85 -14.30
CA TYR A 12 0.02 10.63 -13.95
C TYR A 12 -1.36 10.96 -13.40
N LEU A 13 -1.44 11.92 -12.47
CA LEU A 13 -2.69 12.42 -11.90
C LEU A 13 -3.62 13.01 -12.97
N ALA A 14 -3.07 13.79 -13.91
CA ALA A 14 -3.84 14.39 -15.00
C ALA A 14 -4.41 13.36 -15.99
N LYS A 15 -3.72 12.23 -16.19
CA LYS A 15 -4.16 11.16 -17.10
C LYS A 15 -5.11 10.16 -16.44
N ARG A 16 -5.32 10.28 -15.12
CA ARG A 16 -6.21 9.41 -14.35
C ARG A 16 -5.95 7.92 -14.55
N LYS A 17 -4.69 7.57 -14.82
CA LYS A 17 -4.29 6.20 -15.10
C LYS A 17 -4.03 5.45 -13.80
N PRO A 18 -4.29 4.14 -13.76
CA PRO A 18 -3.99 3.37 -12.57
C PRO A 18 -2.49 3.42 -12.25
N MET A 19 -2.17 3.59 -10.98
CA MET A 19 -0.82 3.68 -10.43
C MET A 19 -0.60 2.59 -9.38
N LEU A 20 0.65 2.18 -9.21
CA LEU A 20 1.08 1.36 -8.09
C LEU A 20 2.00 2.18 -7.19
N ILE A 21 1.70 2.16 -5.90
CA ILE A 21 2.42 2.85 -4.84
C ILE A 21 2.99 1.82 -3.88
N ALA A 22 4.29 1.91 -3.58
CA ALA A 22 4.96 1.15 -2.54
C ALA A 22 5.50 2.09 -1.47
N ILE A 23 5.02 1.97 -0.23
CA ILE A 23 5.36 2.84 0.90
C ILE A 23 6.13 2.03 1.93
N SER A 24 7.30 2.51 2.36
CA SER A 24 8.07 1.87 3.43
C SER A 24 7.26 1.85 4.73
N PHE A 25 7.51 0.88 5.61
CA PHE A 25 6.77 0.78 6.87
C PHE A 25 6.95 1.97 7.83
N ASP A 26 8.02 2.74 7.66
CA ASP A 26 8.24 4.01 8.36
C ASP A 26 7.49 5.20 7.73
N GLY A 27 6.90 5.03 6.55
CA GLY A 27 6.21 6.08 5.80
C GLY A 27 7.11 7.17 5.22
N GLU A 28 8.44 7.03 5.29
CA GLU A 28 9.38 8.06 4.83
C GLU A 28 9.65 8.00 3.31
N THR A 29 9.49 6.81 2.73
CA THR A 29 9.72 6.54 1.32
C THR A 29 8.45 6.00 0.68
N ALA A 30 7.98 6.70 -0.36
CA ALA A 30 6.93 6.24 -1.25
C ALA A 30 7.48 6.16 -2.66
N LEU A 31 7.21 5.07 -3.35
CA LEU A 31 7.59 4.82 -4.74
C LEU A 31 6.32 4.70 -5.56
N ILE A 32 6.24 5.43 -6.68
CA ILE A 32 5.05 5.50 -7.52
C ILE A 32 5.43 5.17 -8.95
N SER A 33 4.73 4.23 -9.59
CA SER A 33 4.78 4.01 -11.04
C SER A 33 3.38 3.72 -11.60
N ARG A 34 3.26 3.66 -12.93
CA ARG A 34 2.02 3.40 -13.66
C ARG A 34 1.76 1.90 -13.82
N LEU A 35 0.47 1.53 -13.87
CA LEU A 35 0.03 0.13 -14.01
C LEU A 35 -0.05 -0.35 -15.47
N ASP A 36 -0.05 0.56 -16.45
CA ASP A 36 -0.29 0.24 -17.87
C ASP A 36 0.96 -0.21 -18.66
N ASP A 37 2.14 -0.11 -18.06
CA ASP A 37 3.28 -0.89 -18.51
C ASP A 37 3.02 -2.36 -18.11
N SER A 38 2.64 -3.17 -19.11
CA SER A 38 2.02 -4.48 -18.99
C SER A 38 2.91 -5.59 -18.36
N PHE A 39 3.91 -5.24 -17.57
CA PHE A 39 4.92 -6.11 -16.97
C PHE A 39 5.25 -5.82 -15.48
N GLU A 40 4.59 -4.86 -14.82
CA GLU A 40 5.17 -4.18 -13.64
C GLU A 40 4.77 -4.65 -12.23
N ARG A 41 4.58 -5.95 -11.97
CA ARG A 41 4.80 -6.41 -10.57
C ARG A 41 6.29 -6.55 -10.25
N HIS A 42 7.12 -6.81 -11.27
CA HIS A 42 8.56 -7.00 -11.10
C HIS A 42 9.40 -5.75 -11.40
N ILE A 43 8.91 -4.87 -12.29
CA ILE A 43 9.67 -3.71 -12.79
C ILE A 43 9.66 -2.55 -11.79
N LEU A 44 8.56 -2.30 -11.08
CA LEU A 44 8.51 -1.22 -10.07
C LEU A 44 9.66 -1.35 -9.06
N LEU A 45 9.96 -2.56 -8.61
CA LEU A 45 11.04 -2.81 -7.65
C LEU A 45 12.43 -2.74 -8.30
N ALA A 46 12.58 -3.31 -9.51
CA ALA A 46 13.84 -3.27 -10.25
C ALA A 46 14.23 -1.83 -10.64
N HIS A 47 13.26 -1.00 -11.01
CA HIS A 47 13.43 0.42 -11.34
C HIS A 47 13.97 1.24 -10.16
N PHE A 48 13.72 0.79 -8.91
CA PHE A 48 14.25 1.40 -7.70
C PHE A 48 15.35 0.60 -7.01
N GLY A 49 15.85 -0.48 -7.64
CA GLY A 49 16.93 -1.33 -7.10
C GLY A 49 16.54 -2.21 -5.91
N ILE A 50 15.24 -2.41 -5.66
CA ILE A 50 14.72 -3.22 -4.54
C ILE A 50 14.63 -4.68 -4.98
N LYS A 51 15.12 -5.61 -4.15
CA LYS A 51 14.98 -7.04 -4.41
C LYS A 51 13.52 -7.46 -4.29
N GLN A 52 13.07 -8.38 -5.13
CA GLN A 52 11.70 -8.92 -5.06
C GLN A 52 11.34 -9.45 -3.67
N THR A 53 12.30 -10.02 -2.94
CA THR A 53 12.12 -10.52 -1.57
C THR A 53 11.82 -9.42 -0.56
N ASP A 54 12.15 -8.17 -0.86
CA ASP A 54 11.92 -7.03 0.03
C ASP A 54 10.57 -6.36 -0.22
N ILE A 55 9.78 -6.82 -1.19
CA ILE A 55 8.45 -6.26 -1.50
C ILE A 55 7.50 -6.35 -0.30
N ASP A 56 7.64 -7.39 0.51
CA ASP A 56 6.82 -7.59 1.71
C ASP A 56 7.21 -6.64 2.85
N LYS A 57 8.23 -5.79 2.66
CA LYS A 57 8.62 -4.71 3.59
C LYS A 57 7.95 -3.36 3.28
N TYR A 58 7.01 -3.35 2.35
CA TYR A 58 6.29 -2.16 1.91
C TYR A 58 4.77 -2.35 1.98
N PHE A 59 4.06 -1.29 2.30
CA PHE A 59 2.64 -1.17 2.02
C PHE A 59 2.45 -0.97 0.52
N ARG A 60 1.65 -1.83 -0.11
CA ARG A 60 1.43 -1.84 -1.57
C ARG A 60 0.01 -1.42 -1.90
N ILE A 61 -0.13 -0.36 -2.67
CA ILE A 61 -1.43 0.26 -2.98
C ILE A 61 -1.54 0.39 -4.49
N ALA A 62 -2.63 -0.12 -5.05
CA ALA A 62 -3.02 0.19 -6.42
C ALA A 62 -4.05 1.31 -6.36
N VAL A 63 -3.81 2.39 -7.08
CA VAL A 63 -4.68 3.57 -7.11
C VAL A 63 -5.24 3.71 -8.52
N ASP A 64 -6.54 3.93 -8.68
CA ASP A 64 -7.16 4.27 -9.97
C ASP A 64 -7.92 5.61 -9.89
N GLU A 65 -9.03 5.79 -10.59
CA GLU A 65 -9.82 7.03 -10.49
C GLU A 65 -10.68 7.09 -9.22
N ASP A 66 -11.05 5.92 -8.70
CA ASP A 66 -12.14 5.78 -7.74
C ASP A 66 -11.70 5.13 -6.43
N THR A 67 -10.57 4.42 -6.44
CA THR A 67 -10.17 3.54 -5.35
C THR A 67 -8.68 3.60 -5.04
N ALA A 68 -8.34 3.29 -3.79
CA ALA A 68 -7.00 2.97 -3.35
C ALA A 68 -7.00 1.56 -2.74
N ASP A 69 -6.68 0.56 -3.55
CA ASP A 69 -6.68 -0.85 -3.18
C ASP A 69 -5.36 -1.25 -2.51
N TRP A 70 -5.40 -1.45 -1.20
CA TRP A 70 -4.27 -1.95 -0.42
C TRP A 70 -4.17 -3.47 -0.50
N THR A 71 -3.04 -3.96 -1.02
CA THR A 71 -2.61 -5.36 -0.92
C THR A 71 -2.16 -5.65 0.52
N PHE A 72 -3.13 -6.01 1.37
CA PHE A 72 -2.91 -6.29 2.79
C PHE A 72 -2.24 -7.65 2.98
N VAL A 73 -0.91 -7.65 3.10
CA VAL A 73 -0.09 -8.83 3.41
C VAL A 73 0.81 -8.46 4.57
N CYS A 74 0.37 -8.79 5.78
CA CYS A 74 1.15 -8.56 6.99
C CYS A 74 2.30 -9.58 7.10
N PRO A 75 3.57 -9.14 7.19
CA PRO A 75 4.70 -10.03 7.41
C PRO A 75 4.57 -10.81 8.72
N SER A 76 5.15 -12.01 8.78
CA SER A 76 5.15 -12.85 9.99
C SER A 76 6.01 -12.27 11.12
N ASP A 77 7.02 -11.48 10.77
CA ASP A 77 7.99 -10.85 11.65
C ASP A 77 7.76 -9.34 11.82
N TYR A 78 6.61 -8.82 11.38
CA TYR A 78 6.30 -7.39 11.45
C TYR A 78 6.49 -6.83 12.87
N LYS A 79 7.42 -5.87 13.00
CA LYS A 79 7.84 -5.24 14.26
C LYS A 79 8.26 -6.23 15.37
N GLY A 80 8.63 -7.47 15.02
CA GLY A 80 8.95 -8.53 15.99
C GLY A 80 7.76 -8.99 16.83
N ILE A 81 6.52 -8.66 16.45
CA ILE A 81 5.32 -9.00 17.23
C ILE A 81 4.96 -10.46 16.97
N THR A 82 5.11 -11.30 18.00
CA THR A 82 4.79 -12.74 17.91
C THR A 82 3.28 -12.99 17.90
N ASP A 83 2.52 -12.26 18.72
CA ASP A 83 1.06 -12.36 18.77
C ASP A 83 0.42 -11.91 17.44
N ARG A 84 -0.27 -12.83 16.77
CA ARG A 84 -0.82 -12.60 15.43
C ARG A 84 -1.89 -11.51 15.41
N LYS A 85 -2.76 -11.43 16.43
CA LYS A 85 -3.86 -10.45 16.49
C LYS A 85 -3.28 -9.03 16.63
N ARG A 86 -2.36 -8.83 17.56
CA ARG A 86 -1.62 -7.59 17.77
C ARG A 86 -0.80 -7.20 16.55
N ARG A 87 -0.12 -8.17 15.92
CA ARG A 87 0.69 -7.92 14.72
C ARG A 87 -0.15 -7.37 13.57
N ILE A 88 -1.29 -8.00 13.29
CA ILE A 88 -2.23 -7.57 12.23
C ILE A 88 -2.83 -6.21 12.57
N THR A 89 -3.21 -5.97 13.83
CA THR A 89 -3.78 -4.69 14.28
C THR A 89 -2.76 -3.56 14.13
N ALA A 90 -1.51 -3.78 14.56
CA ALA A 90 -0.43 -2.81 14.38
C ALA A 90 -0.19 -2.52 12.90
N PHE A 91 -0.02 -3.57 12.08
CA PHE A 91 0.18 -3.44 10.65
C PHE A 91 -0.95 -2.67 9.96
N TYR A 92 -2.21 -2.92 10.35
CA TYR A 92 -3.37 -2.18 9.85
C TYR A 92 -3.29 -0.69 10.19
N ASN A 93 -3.09 -0.34 11.47
CA ASN A 93 -3.04 1.04 11.92
C ASN A 93 -1.86 1.81 11.30
N ASP A 94 -0.69 1.19 11.26
CA ASP A 94 0.51 1.76 10.65
C ASP A 94 0.31 2.00 9.14
N GLY A 95 -0.30 1.02 8.45
CA GLY A 95 -0.59 1.13 7.04
C GLY A 95 -1.63 2.21 6.72
N ILE A 96 -2.73 2.31 7.46
CA ILE A 96 -3.71 3.40 7.29
C ILE A 96 -3.01 4.76 7.44
N ASN A 97 -2.23 4.96 8.51
CA ASN A 97 -1.54 6.23 8.74
C ASN A 97 -0.55 6.57 7.60
N ALA A 98 0.30 5.62 7.20
CA ALA A 98 1.30 5.83 6.17
C ALA A 98 0.67 6.06 4.78
N ILE A 99 -0.35 5.25 4.43
CA ILE A 99 -1.04 5.35 3.14
C ILE A 99 -1.81 6.66 3.06
N SER A 100 -2.62 7.00 4.07
CA SER A 100 -3.40 8.24 4.08
C SER A 100 -2.51 9.48 3.94
N LYS A 101 -1.35 9.49 4.61
CA LYS A 101 -0.39 10.59 4.47
C LYS A 101 0.11 10.72 3.03
N VAL A 102 0.59 9.62 2.44
CA VAL A 102 1.11 9.64 1.06
C VAL A 102 0.04 10.00 0.04
N LEU A 103 -1.18 9.50 0.20
CA LEU A 103 -2.32 9.84 -0.68
C LEU A 103 -2.65 11.34 -0.57
N ALA A 104 -2.69 11.90 0.64
CA ALA A 104 -2.90 13.33 0.83
C ALA A 104 -1.77 14.17 0.21
N ASP A 105 -0.51 13.75 0.37
CA ASP A 105 0.65 14.45 -0.18
C ASP A 105 0.64 14.49 -1.72
N ILE A 106 0.05 13.49 -2.39
CA ILE A 106 -0.13 13.47 -3.85
C ILE A 106 -1.49 14.05 -4.30
N GLY A 107 -2.27 14.60 -3.38
CA GLY A 107 -3.58 15.21 -3.68
C GLY A 107 -4.67 14.20 -4.06
N TYR A 108 -4.53 12.94 -3.64
CA TYR A 108 -5.48 11.86 -3.92
C TYR A 108 -6.32 11.54 -2.68
N TYR A 109 -7.65 11.68 -2.79
CA TYR A 109 -8.58 11.64 -1.65
C TYR A 109 -9.63 10.53 -1.79
N SER A 110 -9.20 9.30 -2.08
CA SER A 110 -10.11 8.14 -2.17
C SER A 110 -9.98 7.22 -0.96
N ASP A 111 -11.05 6.47 -0.71
CA ASP A 111 -11.08 5.49 0.37
C ASP A 111 -10.03 4.39 0.18
N ILE A 112 -9.31 4.08 1.26
CA ILE A 112 -8.39 2.95 1.30
C ILE A 112 -9.21 1.67 1.47
N ARG A 113 -9.18 0.82 0.45
CA ARG A 113 -9.93 -0.44 0.41
C ARG A 113 -8.99 -1.61 0.57
N ILE A 114 -9.44 -2.63 1.32
CA ILE A 114 -8.77 -3.93 1.39
C ILE A 114 -9.62 -4.94 0.60
N PRO A 115 -9.17 -5.39 -0.59
CA PRO A 115 -9.90 -6.35 -1.41
C PRO A 115 -10.24 -7.63 -0.67
N LYS A 116 -11.41 -8.23 -0.97
CA LYS A 116 -11.93 -9.44 -0.30
C LYS A 116 -10.91 -10.57 -0.18
N ARG A 117 -10.07 -10.76 -1.21
CA ARG A 117 -9.02 -11.80 -1.23
C ARG A 117 -7.99 -11.69 -0.09
N TYR A 118 -7.82 -10.51 0.51
CA TYR A 118 -6.92 -10.28 1.65
C TYR A 118 -7.65 -10.26 2.99
N ARG A 119 -8.99 -10.35 3.00
CA ARG A 119 -9.77 -10.31 4.25
C ARG A 119 -9.56 -11.55 5.13
N ARG A 120 -9.06 -12.66 4.57
CA ARG A 120 -8.62 -13.85 5.33
C ARG A 120 -7.58 -13.57 6.41
N HIS A 121 -6.82 -12.48 6.28
CA HIS A 121 -5.92 -12.05 7.35
C HIS A 121 -6.69 -11.68 8.62
N PHE A 122 -7.91 -11.17 8.47
CA PHE A 122 -8.78 -10.69 9.56
C PHE A 122 -9.72 -11.76 10.13
N GLU A 123 -9.99 -12.87 9.43
CA GLU A 123 -10.90 -13.95 9.89
C GLU A 123 -10.52 -14.54 11.26
N THR A 124 -9.25 -14.44 11.62
CA THR A 124 -8.69 -14.94 12.88
C THR A 124 -8.71 -13.89 14.01
N LEU A 125 -9.21 -12.68 13.75
CA LEU A 125 -9.41 -11.65 14.77
C LEU A 125 -10.64 -11.93 15.64
N GLY A 126 -11.48 -12.89 15.23
CA GLY A 126 -12.75 -13.25 15.87
C GLY A 126 -13.93 -12.44 15.32
N ASP A 127 -15.13 -12.97 15.51
CA ASP A 127 -16.46 -12.46 15.10
C ASP A 127 -16.84 -11.11 15.76
N ASP A 128 -15.86 -10.28 16.11
CA ASP A 128 -16.05 -8.89 16.50
C ASP A 128 -16.07 -8.05 15.22
N SER A 129 -17.25 -8.00 14.61
CA SER A 129 -17.65 -7.16 13.48
C SER A 129 -17.46 -5.64 13.70
N THR A 130 -16.76 -5.24 14.75
CA THR A 130 -16.47 -3.86 15.15
C THR A 130 -15.11 -3.32 14.68
N TYR A 131 -14.24 -4.16 14.10
CA TYR A 131 -12.86 -3.77 13.75
C TYR A 131 -12.55 -3.54 12.27
N LEU A 132 -13.53 -3.72 11.38
CA LEU A 132 -13.37 -3.42 9.96
C LEU A 132 -14.34 -2.29 9.60
N PRO A 133 -13.86 -1.10 9.19
CA PRO A 133 -14.74 -0.13 8.58
C PRO A 133 -15.30 -0.76 7.29
N TYR A 134 -16.63 -0.81 7.22
CA TYR A 134 -17.39 -1.28 6.07
C TYR A 134 -17.12 -0.45 4.83
#